data_AF-A0AAU5YED0-F1
#
_entry.id   AF-A0AAU5YED0-F1
#
_cell.length_a   1.000
_cell.length_b   1.000
_cell.length_c   1.000
_cell.angle_alpha   90.00
_cell.angle_beta   90.00
_cell.angle_gamma   90.00
#
_symmetry.space_group_name_H-M   'P 1'
#
loop_
_entity.id
_entity.type
_entity.pdbx_description
1 polymer ?
#
loop_
_entity_poly.entity_id
_entity_poly.type
_entity_poly.pdbx_seq_one_letter_code
_entity_poly.pdbx_strand_id
1 'polypeptide(L)'
;MRTLRTLGITALVAVVVTACGSSSDSDDESTATPTAGSSPSTAAPSQSLPASASPSPAPSSPAPSTPTGDPVTSEPPAPPSPTAAALFPGHKVQQLEDSVIANRESYGKGWPWKTSDVVMACSDSIGGGAYLNAADGENYLLTGTITQQGFVKSNAGTELWNGKDGDAYAEWLDAGAKLCPDAA
;
A
#
# COMPACT_ATOMS: atom_id res chain seq x y z
N MET A 1 33.36 -2.75 -36.94
CA MET A 1 32.85 -4.08 -37.33
C MET A 1 33.59 -5.15 -36.53
N ARG A 2 32.99 -5.62 -35.42
CA ARG A 2 33.41 -6.86 -34.74
C ARG A 2 32.13 -7.60 -34.34
N THR A 3 31.96 -8.72 -35.03
CA THR A 3 30.90 -9.72 -34.88
C THR A 3 31.33 -10.74 -33.80
N LEU A 4 30.37 -11.57 -33.38
CA LEU A 4 30.42 -12.76 -32.49
C LEU A 4 29.95 -12.47 -31.05
N ARG A 5 29.12 -13.29 -30.38
CA ARG A 5 28.44 -14.55 -30.73
C ARG A 5 27.31 -14.80 -29.71
N THR A 6 26.21 -15.34 -30.20
CA THR A 6 25.05 -15.88 -29.49
C THR A 6 25.37 -17.07 -28.58
N LEU A 7 24.81 -17.08 -27.37
CA LEU A 7 24.41 -18.22 -26.51
C LEU A 7 23.36 -17.60 -25.55
N GLY A 8 22.07 -17.94 -25.52
CA GLY A 8 21.43 -19.22 -25.76
C GLY A 8 21.16 -19.94 -24.44
N ILE A 9 20.34 -19.35 -23.54
CA ILE A 9 19.84 -20.05 -22.34
C ILE A 9 18.33 -19.83 -22.26
N THR A 10 17.59 -20.79 -22.81
CA THR A 10 16.13 -20.90 -22.64
C THR A 10 15.91 -21.70 -21.36
N ALA A 11 15.63 -21.03 -20.24
CA ALA A 11 15.20 -21.70 -19.02
C ALA A 11 13.70 -22.00 -19.11
N LEU A 12 13.38 -23.27 -19.27
CA LEU A 12 12.03 -23.81 -19.32
C LEU A 12 11.56 -24.04 -17.87
N VAL A 13 10.73 -23.13 -17.35
CA VAL A 13 10.12 -23.30 -16.01
C VAL A 13 8.88 -24.17 -16.17
N ALA A 14 8.94 -25.36 -15.58
CA ALA A 14 7.83 -26.31 -15.53
C ALA A 14 6.75 -25.81 -14.55
N VAL A 15 5.53 -25.66 -15.04
CA VAL A 15 4.33 -25.41 -14.24
C VAL A 15 3.90 -26.73 -13.59
N VAL A 16 3.88 -26.79 -12.26
CA VAL A 16 3.25 -27.89 -11.52
C VAL A 16 1.85 -27.43 -11.12
N VAL A 17 0.84 -27.88 -11.85
CA VAL A 17 -0.57 -27.79 -11.47
C VAL A 17 -0.90 -29.00 -10.59
N THR A 18 -1.08 -28.78 -9.28
CA THR A 18 -1.67 -29.80 -8.41
C THR A 18 -3.15 -29.52 -8.25
N ALA A 19 -3.95 -30.13 -9.14
CA ALA A 19 -5.38 -30.28 -8.95
C ALA A 19 -5.61 -31.53 -8.07
N CYS A 20 -6.16 -31.34 -6.88
CA CYS A 20 -6.82 -32.40 -6.13
C CYS A 20 -8.29 -31.98 -5.98
N GLY A 21 -9.13 -32.53 -6.85
CA GLY A 21 -10.57 -32.53 -6.65
C GLY A 21 -10.98 -33.62 -5.67
N SER A 22 -12.15 -33.43 -5.05
CA SER A 22 -13.16 -34.48 -4.81
C SER A 22 -14.41 -33.83 -4.20
N SER A 23 -15.48 -33.79 -4.98
CA SER A 23 -16.85 -33.65 -4.50
C SER A 23 -17.33 -35.01 -3.98
N SER A 24 -18.07 -35.05 -2.86
CA SER A 24 -19.09 -36.06 -2.59
C SER A 24 -20.08 -35.56 -1.52
N ASP A 25 -21.32 -35.53 -1.97
CA ASP A 25 -22.59 -35.34 -1.28
C ASP A 25 -22.91 -36.53 -0.36
N SER A 26 -23.54 -36.31 0.80
CA SER A 26 -24.34 -37.32 1.54
C SER A 26 -25.13 -36.64 2.67
N ASP A 27 -26.43 -36.46 2.44
CA ASP A 27 -27.46 -36.38 3.48
C ASP A 27 -27.45 -37.65 4.35
N ASP A 28 -27.61 -37.51 5.66
CA ASP A 28 -28.43 -38.46 6.44
C ASP A 28 -28.99 -37.81 7.71
N GLU A 29 -30.23 -38.17 7.96
CA GLU A 29 -31.22 -37.63 8.89
C GLU A 29 -31.25 -38.54 10.12
N SER A 30 -31.26 -38.01 11.35
CA SER A 30 -32.28 -38.38 12.37
C SER A 30 -31.93 -38.07 13.84
N THR A 31 -32.92 -37.42 14.47
CA THR A 31 -33.52 -37.58 15.81
C THR A 31 -32.80 -37.17 17.13
N ALA A 32 -33.38 -36.09 17.70
CA ALA A 32 -34.05 -35.99 19.02
C ALA A 32 -33.28 -35.52 20.30
N THR A 33 -33.54 -34.24 20.68
CA THR A 33 -34.20 -33.68 21.91
C THR A 33 -33.84 -34.21 23.33
N PRO A 34 -34.10 -33.45 24.42
CA PRO A 34 -33.71 -32.09 24.83
C PRO A 34 -32.88 -32.08 26.14
N THR A 35 -32.34 -30.94 26.57
CA THR A 35 -32.12 -30.68 28.01
C THR A 35 -32.29 -29.20 28.33
N ALA A 36 -33.25 -28.93 29.21
CA ALA A 36 -33.46 -27.66 29.87
C ALA A 36 -32.38 -27.43 30.95
N GLY A 37 -31.96 -26.18 31.12
CA GLY A 37 -31.08 -25.77 32.21
C GLY A 37 -31.00 -24.25 32.30
N SER A 38 -31.84 -23.68 33.14
CA SER A 38 -32.01 -22.25 33.39
C SER A 38 -30.89 -21.63 34.24
N SER A 39 -30.52 -20.37 33.90
CA SER A 39 -30.23 -19.21 34.79
C SER A 39 -29.00 -19.22 35.73
N PRO A 40 -28.55 -18.07 36.31
CA PRO A 40 -28.73 -16.63 35.98
C PRO A 40 -27.46 -15.74 36.14
N SER A 41 -27.65 -14.42 35.96
CA SER A 41 -26.90 -13.27 36.55
C SER A 41 -25.58 -12.89 35.84
N THR A 42 -25.24 -11.61 35.63
CA THR A 42 -25.35 -10.44 36.51
C THR A 42 -25.33 -9.14 35.71
N ALA A 43 -26.11 -8.14 36.14
CA ALA A 43 -26.20 -6.79 35.60
C ALA A 43 -24.91 -5.97 35.79
N ALA A 44 -24.65 -5.01 34.89
CA ALA A 44 -23.71 -3.92 35.11
C ALA A 44 -24.41 -2.56 34.84
N PRO A 45 -24.10 -1.52 35.63
CA PRO A 45 -25.01 -0.41 35.89
C PRO A 45 -24.96 0.73 34.87
N SER A 46 -26.13 1.35 34.68
CA SER A 46 -26.32 2.69 34.15
C SER A 46 -25.57 3.72 34.99
N GLN A 47 -24.80 4.60 34.35
CA GLN A 47 -24.34 5.84 34.96
C GLN A 47 -24.99 7.04 34.27
N SER A 48 -25.67 7.81 35.10
CA SER A 48 -26.44 9.00 34.79
C SER A 48 -25.56 10.22 34.50
N LEU A 49 -26.05 11.04 33.57
CA LEU A 49 -25.71 12.45 33.42
C LEU A 49 -25.94 13.24 34.71
N PRO A 50 -25.17 14.31 34.93
CA PRO A 50 -25.80 15.57 35.34
C PRO A 50 -25.50 16.73 34.36
N ALA A 51 -26.50 17.60 34.28
CA ALA A 51 -26.54 18.83 33.50
C ALA A 51 -26.03 20.05 34.29
N SER A 52 -25.74 21.11 33.53
CA SER A 52 -25.92 22.55 33.84
C SER A 52 -24.69 23.44 34.13
N ALA A 53 -24.48 24.35 33.16
CA ALA A 53 -24.41 25.82 33.27
C ALA A 53 -23.05 26.56 33.50
N SER A 54 -22.64 27.28 32.43
CA SER A 54 -22.14 28.69 32.26
C SER A 54 -21.36 29.45 33.36
N PRO A 55 -20.63 30.58 33.08
CA PRO A 55 -20.20 31.22 31.82
C PRO A 55 -18.68 31.60 31.75
N SER A 56 -18.29 32.24 30.65
CA SER A 56 -16.98 32.81 30.26
C SER A 56 -16.29 33.74 31.30
N PRO A 57 -14.96 33.95 31.22
CA PRO A 57 -14.48 35.14 30.51
C PRO A 57 -13.27 34.91 29.57
N ALA A 58 -13.20 35.72 28.52
CA ALA A 58 -12.10 35.80 27.57
C ALA A 58 -10.82 36.42 28.18
N PRO A 59 -9.63 35.93 27.83
CA PRO A 59 -8.41 36.73 27.84
C PRO A 59 -7.99 37.12 26.42
N SER A 60 -8.03 38.44 26.20
CA SER A 60 -7.22 39.30 25.33
C SER A 60 -6.39 38.71 24.17
N SER A 61 -6.71 39.20 22.98
CA SER A 61 -5.87 39.21 21.78
C SER A 61 -4.45 39.72 22.03
N PRO A 62 -3.41 39.02 21.55
CA PRO A 62 -2.20 39.67 21.07
C PRO A 62 -2.42 40.19 19.64
N ALA A 63 -2.00 41.44 19.42
CA ALA A 63 -2.11 42.17 18.16
C ALA A 63 -1.38 41.47 17.00
N PRO A 64 -1.85 41.62 15.74
CA PRO A 64 -1.10 41.18 14.57
C PRO A 64 0.12 42.11 14.38
N SER A 65 1.32 41.58 14.63
CA SER A 65 2.53 42.20 14.11
C SER A 65 2.61 41.89 12.62
N THR A 66 2.48 42.93 11.81
CA THR A 66 2.73 42.92 10.37
C THR A 66 4.13 42.35 10.10
N PRO A 67 4.29 41.24 9.34
CA PRO A 67 5.58 40.92 8.77
C PRO A 67 5.91 41.96 7.71
N THR A 68 6.97 42.71 7.98
CA THR A 68 7.67 43.52 6.97
C THR A 68 8.05 42.57 5.84
N GLY A 69 7.59 42.89 4.63
CA GLY A 69 7.86 42.10 3.45
C GLY A 69 9.33 42.15 3.09
N ASP A 70 9.99 41.01 3.20
CA ASP A 70 11.07 40.65 2.29
C ASP A 70 10.42 39.94 1.09
N PRO A 71 10.67 40.38 -0.16
CA PRO A 71 10.27 39.59 -1.30
C PRO A 71 11.09 38.31 -1.27
N VAL A 72 10.47 37.22 -0.80
CA VAL A 72 11.00 35.88 -1.03
C VAL A 72 11.03 35.73 -2.53
N THR A 73 12.22 35.93 -3.10
CA THR A 73 12.52 35.60 -4.48
C THR A 73 12.08 34.16 -4.63
N SER A 74 10.99 33.95 -5.36
CA SER A 74 10.50 32.61 -5.67
C SER A 74 11.63 31.94 -6.43
N GLU A 75 12.42 31.13 -5.72
CA GLU A 75 13.40 30.28 -6.34
C GLU A 75 12.61 29.40 -7.32
N PRO A 76 12.89 29.49 -8.64
CA PRO A 76 12.21 28.64 -9.59
C PRO A 76 12.42 27.20 -9.15
N PRO A 77 11.37 26.34 -9.18
CA PRO A 77 11.53 24.95 -8.78
C PRO A 77 12.72 24.36 -9.53
N ALA A 78 13.67 23.81 -8.80
CA ALA A 78 14.86 23.23 -9.37
C ALA A 78 14.44 22.29 -10.52
N PRO A 79 15.09 22.37 -11.69
CA PRO A 79 14.77 21.45 -12.78
C PRO A 79 14.91 20.02 -12.25
N PRO A 80 13.97 19.11 -12.58
CA PRO A 80 14.03 17.74 -12.07
C PRO A 80 15.39 17.14 -12.41
N SER A 81 16.10 16.67 -11.39
CA SER A 81 17.42 16.06 -11.52
C SER A 81 17.33 14.92 -12.55
N PRO A 82 18.12 14.95 -13.65
CA PRO A 82 17.91 14.08 -14.79
C PRO A 82 18.61 12.73 -14.60
N THR A 83 18.30 11.93 -13.58
CA THR A 83 18.84 10.55 -13.49
C THR A 83 18.01 9.56 -12.66
N ALA A 84 16.70 9.76 -12.46
CA ALA A 84 15.84 8.61 -12.21
C ALA A 84 15.52 8.00 -13.58
N ALA A 85 16.16 6.88 -13.93
CA ALA A 85 15.78 6.12 -15.11
C ALA A 85 14.27 5.89 -15.03
N ALA A 86 13.50 6.36 -16.02
CA ALA A 86 12.05 6.40 -15.91
C ALA A 86 11.51 4.99 -15.63
N LEU A 87 11.15 4.73 -14.37
CA LEU A 87 10.73 3.40 -13.91
C LEU A 87 9.43 2.95 -14.59
N PHE A 88 8.62 3.91 -15.03
CA PHE A 88 7.35 3.70 -15.70
C PHE A 88 7.33 4.42 -17.06
N PRO A 89 7.92 3.84 -18.12
CA PRO A 89 7.95 4.46 -19.43
C PRO A 89 6.54 4.59 -20.01
N GLY A 90 6.15 5.81 -20.38
CA GLY A 90 4.83 6.08 -20.99
C GLY A 90 3.70 6.34 -20.00
N HIS A 91 3.96 6.25 -18.69
CA HIS A 91 3.00 6.62 -17.65
C HIS A 91 3.35 7.97 -17.03
N LYS A 92 2.33 8.74 -16.65
CA LYS A 92 2.52 9.96 -15.87
C LYS A 92 2.60 9.59 -14.40
N VAL A 93 3.83 9.47 -13.91
CA VAL A 93 4.15 9.27 -12.50
C VAL A 93 5.17 10.32 -12.07
N GLN A 94 5.13 10.72 -10.80
CA GLN A 94 6.14 11.60 -10.24
C GLN A 94 7.24 10.73 -9.63
N GLN A 95 8.42 10.74 -10.25
CA GLN A 95 9.59 10.03 -9.74
C GLN A 95 10.45 11.00 -8.93
N LEU A 96 10.72 10.60 -7.69
CA LEU A 96 11.67 11.23 -6.79
C LEU A 96 12.92 10.33 -6.70
N GLU A 97 13.93 10.77 -5.96
CA GLU A 97 15.19 10.03 -5.79
C GLU A 97 14.96 8.63 -5.19
N ASP A 98 14.13 8.55 -4.13
CA ASP A 98 13.90 7.30 -3.38
C ASP A 98 12.44 6.81 -3.41
N SER A 99 11.59 7.44 -4.22
CA SER A 99 10.16 7.09 -4.26
C SER A 99 9.48 7.42 -5.59
N VAL A 100 8.34 6.78 -5.83
CA VAL A 100 7.45 7.05 -6.96
C VAL A 100 6.05 7.33 -6.45
N ILE A 101 5.50 8.49 -6.80
CA ILE A 101 4.12 8.87 -6.51
C ILE A 101 3.30 8.69 -7.77
N ALA A 102 2.24 7.91 -7.70
CA ALA A 102 1.32 7.70 -8.81
C ALA A 102 -0.13 7.78 -8.35
N ASN A 103 -0.97 8.32 -9.22
CA ASN A 103 -2.41 8.29 -9.05
C ASN A 103 -3.09 7.70 -10.29
N ARG A 104 -4.26 7.11 -10.08
CA ARG A 104 -5.05 6.45 -11.12
C ARG A 104 -5.40 7.40 -12.26
N GLU A 105 -5.75 8.65 -11.95
CA GLU A 105 -6.20 9.63 -12.94
C GLU A 105 -5.10 9.98 -13.95
N SER A 106 -3.87 10.14 -13.49
CA SER A 106 -2.70 10.44 -14.32
C SER A 106 -2.09 9.21 -14.97
N TYR A 107 -2.10 8.05 -14.28
CA TYR A 107 -1.63 6.78 -14.83
C TYR A 107 -2.53 6.29 -15.96
N GLY A 108 -3.84 6.49 -15.83
CA GLY A 108 -4.84 6.18 -16.84
C GLY A 108 -5.17 4.69 -16.93
N LYS A 109 -5.39 4.20 -18.15
CA LYS A 109 -5.73 2.80 -18.42
C LYS A 109 -4.58 1.89 -17.97
N GLY A 110 -4.93 0.75 -17.36
CA GLY A 110 -3.95 -0.22 -16.89
C GLY A 110 -3.52 -0.02 -15.44
N TRP A 111 -4.18 0.88 -14.69
CA TRP A 111 -3.94 1.03 -13.26
C TRP A 111 -4.20 -0.28 -12.49
N PRO A 112 -3.18 -0.89 -11.85
CA PRO A 112 -3.32 -2.22 -11.28
C PRO A 112 -3.89 -2.22 -9.85
N TRP A 113 -4.04 -1.06 -9.21
CA TRP A 113 -4.38 -0.97 -7.79
C TRP A 113 -5.88 -0.72 -7.55
N LYS A 114 -6.42 -1.27 -6.46
CA LYS A 114 -7.80 -1.02 -6.00
C LYS A 114 -7.96 0.41 -5.47
N THR A 115 -6.92 0.94 -4.84
CA THR A 115 -6.85 2.34 -4.37
C THR A 115 -6.66 3.32 -5.54
N SER A 116 -6.93 4.61 -5.32
CA SER A 116 -6.75 5.69 -6.30
C SER A 116 -5.30 6.17 -6.37
N ASP A 117 -4.56 6.10 -5.27
CA ASP A 117 -3.23 6.69 -5.14
C ASP A 117 -2.30 5.73 -4.41
N VAL A 118 -1.05 5.66 -4.87
CA VAL A 118 0.02 4.94 -4.18
C VAL A 118 1.32 5.73 -4.21
N VAL A 119 2.10 5.56 -3.16
CA VAL A 119 3.51 5.95 -3.11
C VAL A 119 4.34 4.68 -2.98
N MET A 120 5.18 4.40 -3.97
CA MET A 120 6.20 3.37 -3.88
C MET A 120 7.45 3.96 -3.24
N ALA A 121 8.01 3.24 -2.27
CA ALA A 121 9.27 3.62 -1.65
C ALA A 121 10.06 2.37 -1.23
N CYS A 122 11.33 2.59 -0.93
CA CYS A 122 12.20 1.55 -0.39
C CYS A 122 12.23 1.56 1.13
N SER A 123 12.13 0.38 1.74
CA SER A 123 12.37 0.21 3.17
C SER A 123 13.86 0.11 3.47
N ASP A 124 14.31 0.84 4.49
CA ASP A 124 15.66 0.86 5.04
C ASP A 124 15.97 -0.32 5.99
N SER A 125 15.02 -1.22 6.20
CA SER A 125 15.17 -2.37 7.10
C SER A 125 16.12 -3.45 6.54
N ILE A 126 16.83 -4.16 7.44
CA ILE A 126 17.64 -5.33 7.09
C ILE A 126 16.73 -6.40 6.45
N GLY A 127 17.08 -6.83 5.25
CA GLY A 127 16.24 -7.71 4.41
C GLY A 127 15.62 -6.96 3.22
N GLY A 128 15.41 -5.65 3.34
CA GLY A 128 15.04 -4.72 2.27
C GLY A 128 13.71 -5.04 1.57
N GLY A 129 13.02 -4.01 1.09
CA GLY A 129 11.85 -4.25 0.26
C GLY A 129 11.20 -2.98 -0.23
N ALA A 130 10.65 -3.05 -1.45
CA ALA A 130 9.77 -2.00 -1.90
C ALA A 130 8.38 -2.22 -1.31
N TYR A 131 7.76 -1.14 -0.85
CA TYR A 131 6.39 -1.15 -0.37
C TYR A 131 5.58 -0.07 -1.08
N LEU A 132 4.26 -0.22 -1.02
CA LEU A 132 3.29 0.77 -1.47
C LEU A 132 2.58 1.34 -0.26
N ASN A 133 2.71 2.63 -0.02
CA ASN A 133 1.80 3.36 0.84
C ASN A 133 0.55 3.71 0.02
N ALA A 134 -0.60 3.17 0.38
CA ALA A 134 -1.85 3.41 -0.33
C ALA A 134 -2.59 4.62 0.25
N ALA A 135 -3.60 5.11 -0.48
CA ALA A 135 -4.44 6.23 -0.02
C ALA A 135 -5.13 6.04 1.35
N ASP A 136 -5.21 4.80 1.87
CA ASP A 136 -5.71 4.50 3.22
C ASP A 136 -4.68 4.78 4.33
N GLY A 137 -3.45 5.17 3.96
CA GLY A 137 -2.34 5.43 4.86
C GLY A 137 -1.55 4.17 5.26
N GLU A 138 -1.92 3.00 4.74
CA GLU A 138 -1.32 1.72 5.10
C GLU A 138 -0.21 1.33 4.11
N ASN A 139 0.79 0.60 4.60
CA ASN A 139 1.86 0.09 3.76
C ASN A 139 1.61 -1.37 3.36
N TYR A 140 1.80 -1.66 2.09
CA TYR A 140 1.65 -3.00 1.51
C TYR A 140 2.97 -3.44 0.88
N LEU A 141 3.41 -4.66 1.18
CA LEU A 141 4.66 -5.20 0.64
C LEU A 141 4.51 -5.44 -0.86
N LEU A 142 5.35 -4.82 -1.67
CA LEU A 142 5.37 -5.00 -3.12
C LEU A 142 6.38 -6.06 -3.52
N THR A 143 7.63 -5.93 -3.09
CA THR A 143 8.72 -6.89 -3.34
C THR A 143 9.74 -6.89 -2.20
N GLY A 144 10.55 -7.95 -2.10
CA GLY A 144 11.53 -8.15 -1.03
C GLY A 144 10.90 -8.67 0.26
N THR A 145 11.61 -8.46 1.38
CA THR A 145 11.18 -8.88 2.72
C THR A 145 11.41 -7.77 3.74
N ILE A 146 10.33 -7.26 4.33
CA ILE A 146 10.41 -6.26 5.40
C ILE A 146 10.12 -6.95 6.74
N THR A 147 11.13 -7.08 7.59
CA THR A 147 11.02 -7.79 8.88
C THR A 147 10.48 -6.94 10.02
N GLN A 148 10.31 -5.63 9.80
CA GLN A 148 9.78 -4.73 10.82
C GLN A 148 8.29 -5.03 11.09
N GLN A 149 8.01 -5.56 12.27
CA GLN A 149 6.66 -5.86 12.74
C GLN A 149 5.77 -4.62 12.69
N GLY A 150 4.56 -4.78 12.12
CA GLY A 150 3.58 -3.71 11.99
C GLY A 150 3.91 -2.63 10.96
N PHE A 151 5.06 -2.71 10.27
CA PHE A 151 5.37 -1.76 9.19
C PHE A 151 4.49 -2.00 7.97
N VAL A 152 4.33 -3.26 7.58
CA VAL A 152 3.47 -3.69 6.48
C VAL A 152 2.16 -4.26 7.02
N LYS A 153 1.03 -3.80 6.49
CA LYS A 153 -0.30 -4.34 6.76
C LYS A 153 -0.51 -5.70 6.12
N SER A 154 -0.19 -5.82 4.82
CA SER A 154 -0.32 -7.05 4.04
C SER A 154 0.49 -7.00 2.73
N ASN A 155 0.42 -8.05 1.90
CA ASN A 155 1.04 -8.05 0.58
C ASN A 155 0.19 -7.25 -0.43
N ALA A 156 0.85 -6.44 -1.26
CA ALA A 156 0.19 -5.62 -2.27
C ALA A 156 -0.49 -6.47 -3.36
N GLY A 157 0.10 -7.63 -3.72
CA GLY A 157 -0.47 -8.56 -4.69
C GLY A 157 -1.75 -9.25 -4.20
N THR A 158 -1.96 -9.37 -2.89
CA THR A 158 -3.17 -10.00 -2.34
C THR A 158 -4.26 -8.97 -2.04
N GLU A 159 -3.91 -7.89 -1.34
CA GLU A 159 -4.90 -6.93 -0.85
C GLU A 159 -5.11 -5.75 -1.81
N LEU A 160 -4.04 -5.23 -2.42
CA LEU A 160 -4.08 -3.98 -3.17
C LEU A 160 -4.30 -4.19 -4.68
N TRP A 161 -3.80 -5.28 -5.24
CA TRP A 161 -3.90 -5.59 -6.67
C TRP A 161 -5.35 -5.94 -7.04
N ASN A 162 -5.83 -5.37 -8.15
CA ASN A 162 -7.20 -5.57 -8.62
C ASN A 162 -7.38 -6.83 -9.48
N GLY A 163 -6.30 -7.55 -9.80
CA GLY A 163 -6.32 -8.81 -10.55
C GLY A 163 -6.59 -8.68 -12.05
N LYS A 164 -6.61 -7.47 -12.62
CA LYS A 164 -7.03 -7.25 -14.01
C LYS A 164 -5.86 -7.07 -14.98
N ASP A 165 -4.89 -6.24 -14.61
CA ASP A 165 -3.76 -5.89 -15.48
C ASP A 165 -2.46 -6.48 -14.89
N GLY A 166 -2.14 -7.72 -15.29
CA GLY A 166 -0.95 -8.45 -14.82
C GLY A 166 0.36 -7.83 -15.31
N ASP A 167 0.38 -7.31 -16.54
CA ASP A 167 1.57 -6.64 -17.10
C ASP A 167 1.90 -5.35 -16.33
N ALA A 168 0.89 -4.55 -16.02
CA ALA A 168 1.06 -3.37 -15.19
C ALA A 168 1.53 -3.76 -13.79
N TYR A 169 0.95 -4.79 -13.17
CA TYR A 169 1.44 -5.28 -11.89
C TYR A 169 2.91 -5.72 -11.94
N ALA A 170 3.33 -6.42 -13.01
CA ALA A 170 4.72 -6.84 -13.21
C ALA A 170 5.67 -5.64 -13.41
N GLU A 171 5.25 -4.60 -14.14
CA GLU A 171 6.01 -3.35 -14.28
C GLU A 171 6.25 -2.69 -12.92
N TRP A 172 5.23 -2.67 -12.05
CA TRP A 172 5.37 -2.16 -10.69
C TRP A 172 6.33 -3.00 -9.83
N LEU A 173 6.31 -4.32 -9.95
CA LEU A 173 7.26 -5.21 -9.26
C LEU A 173 8.71 -4.95 -9.72
N ASP A 174 8.93 -4.82 -11.02
CA ASP A 174 10.23 -4.52 -11.62
C ASP A 174 10.73 -3.13 -11.21
N ALA A 175 9.85 -2.13 -11.20
CA ALA A 175 10.14 -0.80 -10.69
C ALA A 175 10.54 -0.84 -9.20
N GLY A 176 9.84 -1.62 -8.37
CA GLY A 176 10.18 -1.82 -6.97
C GLY A 176 11.55 -2.47 -6.77
N ALA A 177 11.88 -3.48 -7.57
CA ALA A 177 13.19 -4.14 -7.51
C ALA A 177 14.33 -3.20 -7.95
N LYS A 178 14.09 -2.34 -8.94
CA LYS A 178 15.05 -1.32 -9.38
C LYS A 178 15.24 -0.20 -8.35
N LEU A 179 14.16 0.18 -7.67
CA LEU A 179 14.18 1.17 -6.59
C LEU A 179 14.90 0.62 -5.34
N CYS A 180 14.77 -0.69 -5.09
CA CYS A 180 15.36 -1.40 -3.96
C CYS A 180 16.30 -2.54 -4.40
N PRO A 181 17.50 -2.24 -4.92
CA PRO A 181 18.41 -3.28 -5.40
C PRO A 181 18.91 -4.21 -4.29
N ASP A 182 18.96 -3.73 -3.05
CA ASP A 182 19.46 -4.48 -1.88
C ASP A 182 18.40 -5.39 -1.22
N ALA A 183 17.18 -5.42 -1.78
CA ALA A 183 16.07 -6.23 -1.28
C ALA A 183 16.04 -7.67 -1.85
N ALA A 184 17.03 -8.03 -2.69
CA ALA A 184 17.10 -9.29 -3.45
C ALA A 184 18.10 -10.30 -2.86
#